data_AF-A0A7K6J725-F1
#
_entry.id   AF-A0A7K6J725-F1
#
_cell.length_a   1.000
_cell.length_b   1.000
_cell.length_c   1.000
_cell.angle_alpha   90.00
_cell.angle_beta   90.00
_cell.angle_gamma   90.00
#
_symmetry.space_group_name_H-M   'P 1'
#
loop_
_entity.id
_entity.type
_entity.pdbx_description
1 polymer ?
#
loop_
_entity_poly.entity_id
_entity_poly.type
_entity_poly.pdbx_seq_one_letter_code
_entity_poly.pdbx_strand_id
1 'polypeptide(L)'
;LPTPPARLPYVPHVPPMALLGKITATTFVLERPRCVFDGHADASDAVWLAVAFANASANFRNPRSRADVPLYKQLPTARAYMTLETAAAAYSCSARSPPVLRVGGDTACRDQGRQDPCNGPLPSPGPYRVKFLLMGCRGPKAETRWSEPILLRRAISPGTIDSAPTRRGSDVVVIASILASLGAVLATAVLGALG
;
A
#
# COMPACT_ATOMS: atom_id res chain seq x y z
N LEU A 1 2.69 -24.10 -29.91
CA LEU A 1 1.81 -23.58 -28.83
C LEU A 1 2.72 -23.03 -27.73
N PRO A 2 2.45 -21.86 -27.12
CA PRO A 2 3.27 -21.36 -26.03
C PRO A 2 3.24 -22.35 -24.86
N THR A 3 4.39 -22.65 -24.26
CA THR A 3 4.46 -23.48 -23.05
C THR A 3 3.74 -22.75 -21.92
N PRO A 4 2.82 -23.41 -21.18
CA PRO A 4 2.18 -22.79 -20.03
C PRO A 4 3.22 -22.43 -18.96
N PRO A 5 3.01 -21.34 -18.19
CA PRO A 5 3.94 -20.97 -17.13
C PRO A 5 3.98 -22.03 -16.04
N ALA A 6 5.16 -22.25 -15.45
CA ALA A 6 5.31 -23.10 -14.29
C ALA A 6 4.48 -22.57 -13.11
N ARG A 7 3.79 -23.46 -12.39
CA ARG A 7 2.97 -23.09 -11.23
C ARG A 7 3.74 -23.35 -9.94
N LEU A 8 4.12 -22.27 -9.27
CA LEU A 8 4.89 -22.31 -8.04
C LEU A 8 3.95 -22.42 -6.82
N PRO A 9 4.29 -23.22 -5.80
CA PRO A 9 3.43 -23.44 -4.64
C PRO A 9 3.34 -22.23 -3.70
N TYR A 10 4.20 -21.23 -3.87
CA TYR A 10 4.23 -20.02 -3.04
C TYR A 10 2.88 -19.29 -3.04
N VAL A 11 2.46 -18.83 -1.87
CA VAL A 11 1.26 -18.02 -1.66
C VAL A 11 1.69 -16.66 -1.10
N PRO A 12 1.55 -15.56 -1.87
CA PRO A 12 1.83 -14.23 -1.36
C PRO A 12 0.94 -13.92 -0.17
N HIS A 13 1.48 -13.25 0.83
CA HIS A 13 0.72 -12.90 2.01
C HIS A 13 1.22 -11.59 2.62
N VAL A 14 0.35 -10.98 3.42
CA VAL A 14 0.71 -9.83 4.25
C VAL A 14 1.59 -10.33 5.39
N PRO A 15 2.75 -9.71 5.66
CA PRO A 15 3.66 -10.19 6.70
C PRO A 15 2.99 -10.28 8.08
N PRO A 16 3.30 -11.31 8.88
CA PRO A 16 2.73 -11.48 10.21
C PRO A 16 3.20 -10.38 11.17
N MET A 17 4.41 -9.85 10.98
CA MET A 17 5.01 -8.84 11.85
C MET A 17 4.17 -7.56 11.97
N ALA A 18 4.27 -6.92 13.14
CA ALA A 18 3.62 -5.65 13.41
C ALA A 18 4.35 -4.52 12.65
N LEU A 19 3.68 -3.95 11.64
CA LEU A 19 4.19 -2.83 10.86
C LEU A 19 3.18 -1.70 10.89
N LEU A 20 3.64 -0.48 11.18
CA LEU A 20 2.81 0.71 11.01
C LEU A 20 2.44 0.88 9.54
N GLY A 21 1.17 1.18 9.28
CA GLY A 21 0.66 1.27 7.92
C GLY A 21 0.78 -0.01 7.10
N LYS A 22 0.77 -1.20 7.75
CA LYS A 22 0.74 -2.52 7.10
C LYS A 22 -0.42 -2.66 6.12
N ILE A 23 -1.58 -2.17 6.55
CA ILE A 23 -2.81 -2.06 5.75
C ILE A 23 -3.39 -0.68 6.07
N THR A 24 -3.57 0.13 5.04
CA THR A 24 -4.20 1.46 5.10
C THR A 24 -5.52 1.43 4.33
N ALA A 25 -6.11 2.59 4.03
CA ALA A 25 -7.32 2.65 3.20
C ALA A 25 -7.07 2.40 1.71
N THR A 26 -5.83 2.57 1.25
CA THR A 26 -5.46 2.53 -0.17
C THR A 26 -4.20 1.70 -0.45
N THR A 27 -3.55 1.18 0.60
CA THR A 27 -2.28 0.43 0.45
C THR A 27 -2.25 -0.79 1.37
N PHE A 28 -1.45 -1.77 1.00
CA PHE A 28 -1.06 -2.85 1.90
C PHE A 28 0.38 -3.26 1.63
N VAL A 29 0.94 -4.03 2.56
CA VAL A 29 2.30 -4.53 2.51
C VAL A 29 2.29 -6.03 2.29
N LEU A 30 3.15 -6.52 1.40
CA LEU A 30 3.39 -7.94 1.13
C LEU A 30 4.77 -8.35 1.60
N GLU A 31 4.90 -9.62 2.00
CA GLU A 31 6.21 -10.24 2.08
C GLU A 31 6.81 -10.34 0.67
N ARG A 32 8.10 -10.03 0.57
CA ARG A 32 8.82 -10.12 -0.69
C ARG A 32 9.03 -11.60 -1.07
N PRO A 33 8.83 -12.00 -2.33
CA PRO A 33 8.95 -13.41 -2.75
C PRO A 33 10.42 -13.84 -2.92
N ARG A 34 11.20 -13.81 -1.84
CA ARG A 34 12.62 -14.22 -1.85
C ARG A 34 12.77 -15.68 -2.23
N CYS A 35 13.73 -15.97 -3.10
CA CYS A 35 14.06 -17.31 -3.61
C CYS A 35 12.93 -18.00 -4.39
N VAL A 36 11.76 -17.39 -4.56
CA VAL A 36 10.57 -18.06 -5.11
C VAL A 36 10.78 -18.44 -6.58
N PHE A 37 11.53 -17.63 -7.32
CA PHE A 37 11.73 -17.78 -8.77
C PHE A 37 13.11 -18.35 -9.13
N ASP A 38 13.90 -18.75 -8.14
CA ASP A 38 15.24 -19.30 -8.36
C ASP A 38 15.11 -20.63 -9.13
N GLY A 39 15.95 -20.82 -10.15
CA GLY A 39 15.84 -21.94 -11.09
C GLY A 39 14.77 -21.79 -12.18
N HIS A 40 13.96 -20.72 -12.15
CA HIS A 40 13.00 -20.39 -13.21
C HIS A 40 13.34 -19.11 -13.97
N ALA A 41 14.05 -18.18 -13.33
CA ALA A 41 14.37 -16.86 -13.86
C ALA A 41 15.73 -16.81 -14.58
N ASP A 42 15.75 -16.07 -15.70
CA ASP A 42 16.96 -15.61 -16.38
C ASP A 42 17.29 -14.17 -15.94
N ALA A 43 18.52 -13.71 -16.22
CA ALA A 43 18.99 -12.38 -15.80
C ALA A 43 18.17 -11.21 -16.38
N SER A 44 17.56 -11.39 -17.56
CA SER A 44 16.72 -10.39 -18.22
C SER A 44 15.25 -10.41 -17.79
N ASP A 45 14.84 -11.39 -16.98
CA ASP A 45 13.44 -11.54 -16.61
C ASP A 45 13.01 -10.53 -15.54
N ALA A 46 11.72 -10.20 -15.57
CA ALA A 46 11.09 -9.36 -14.58
C ALA A 46 9.97 -10.10 -13.85
N VAL A 47 9.90 -9.93 -12.55
CA VAL A 47 8.78 -10.36 -11.72
C VAL A 47 7.83 -9.19 -11.56
N TRP A 48 6.56 -9.48 -11.79
CA TRP A 48 5.45 -8.55 -11.69
C TRP A 48 4.48 -8.98 -10.61
N LEU A 49 3.77 -8.03 -10.01
CA LEU A 49 2.67 -8.29 -9.10
C LEU A 49 1.35 -8.04 -9.82
N ALA A 50 0.53 -9.08 -9.98
CA ALA A 50 -0.87 -8.93 -10.36
C ALA A 50 -1.70 -8.63 -9.11
N VAL A 51 -2.57 -7.61 -9.22
CA VAL A 51 -3.51 -7.21 -8.19
C VAL A 51 -4.89 -7.21 -8.80
N ALA A 52 -5.80 -8.03 -8.25
CA ALA A 52 -7.15 -8.19 -8.75
C ALA A 52 -8.17 -8.07 -7.61
N PHE A 53 -9.39 -7.66 -7.93
CA PHE A 53 -10.51 -7.89 -7.01
C PHE A 53 -10.71 -9.41 -6.83
N ALA A 54 -11.02 -9.84 -5.61
CA ALA A 54 -11.14 -11.27 -5.29
C ALA A 54 -12.19 -11.99 -6.15
N ASN A 55 -13.26 -11.29 -6.54
CA ASN A 55 -14.30 -11.85 -7.42
C ASN A 55 -13.89 -11.93 -8.90
N ALA A 56 -12.78 -11.31 -9.30
CA ALA A 56 -12.28 -11.31 -10.68
C ALA A 56 -11.01 -12.17 -10.86
N SER A 57 -10.34 -12.56 -9.77
CA SER A 57 -9.03 -13.23 -9.83
C SER A 57 -9.06 -14.59 -10.55
N ALA A 58 -10.19 -15.31 -10.48
CA ALA A 58 -10.34 -16.60 -11.16
C ALA A 58 -10.35 -16.48 -12.69
N ASN A 59 -10.79 -15.33 -13.21
CA ASN A 59 -10.90 -15.06 -14.65
C ASN A 59 -9.72 -14.24 -15.19
N PHE A 60 -8.77 -13.88 -14.32
CA PHE A 60 -7.58 -13.13 -14.71
C PHE A 60 -6.71 -13.95 -15.66
N ARG A 61 -6.40 -13.38 -16.82
CA ARG A 61 -5.49 -13.98 -17.81
C ARG A 61 -4.13 -13.31 -17.72
N ASN A 62 -3.07 -14.12 -17.67
CA ASN A 62 -1.71 -13.59 -17.68
C ASN A 62 -1.45 -12.87 -19.02
N PRO A 63 -0.84 -11.68 -19.00
CA PRO A 63 -0.42 -11.01 -20.22
C PRO A 63 0.62 -11.87 -20.97
N ARG A 64 0.65 -11.74 -22.29
CA ARG A 64 1.61 -12.46 -23.14
C ARG A 64 2.90 -11.68 -23.33
N SER A 65 2.86 -10.38 -23.15
CA SER A 65 3.98 -9.46 -23.27
C SER A 65 3.84 -8.30 -22.30
N ARG A 66 4.89 -7.49 -22.13
CA ARG A 66 4.83 -6.26 -21.34
C ARG A 66 3.79 -5.25 -21.88
N ALA A 67 3.55 -5.22 -23.18
CA ALA A 67 2.55 -4.33 -23.79
C ALA A 67 1.10 -4.71 -23.43
N ASP A 68 0.86 -5.97 -23.10
CA ASP A 68 -0.47 -6.48 -22.71
C ASP A 68 -0.74 -6.32 -21.20
N VAL A 69 0.20 -5.75 -20.45
CA VAL A 69 0.07 -5.59 -19.00
C VAL A 69 -1.13 -4.70 -18.68
N PRO A 70 -2.11 -5.17 -17.89
CA PRO A 70 -3.26 -4.36 -17.51
C PRO A 70 -2.80 -3.20 -16.62
N LEU A 71 -3.14 -1.98 -17.04
CA LEU A 71 -2.67 -0.76 -16.41
C LEU A 71 -3.52 -0.38 -15.20
N TYR A 72 -2.93 0.35 -14.25
CA TYR A 72 -3.62 0.80 -13.04
C TYR A 72 -4.92 1.58 -13.36
N LYS A 73 -4.92 2.45 -14.38
CA LYS A 73 -6.12 3.21 -14.79
C LYS A 73 -7.28 2.32 -15.26
N GLN A 74 -7.00 1.10 -15.68
CA GLN A 74 -8.00 0.12 -16.11
C GLN A 74 -8.52 -0.72 -14.94
N LEU A 75 -7.97 -0.61 -13.73
CA LEU A 75 -8.41 -1.38 -12.56
C LEU A 75 -9.93 -1.32 -12.32
N PRO A 76 -10.64 -0.18 -12.45
CA PRO A 76 -12.09 -0.14 -12.24
C PRO A 76 -12.87 -1.03 -13.24
N THR A 77 -12.43 -1.09 -14.49
CA THR A 77 -13.12 -1.79 -15.59
C THR A 77 -12.59 -3.21 -15.80
N ALA A 78 -11.27 -3.39 -15.90
CA ALA A 78 -10.60 -4.67 -16.05
C ALA A 78 -10.60 -5.51 -14.76
N ARG A 79 -10.92 -4.89 -13.62
CA ARG A 79 -10.99 -5.52 -12.28
C ARG A 79 -9.64 -6.10 -11.80
N ALA A 80 -8.56 -5.82 -12.52
CA ALA A 80 -7.20 -6.17 -12.19
C ALA A 80 -6.22 -5.22 -12.89
N TYR A 81 -5.01 -5.12 -12.33
CA TYR A 81 -3.87 -4.47 -12.95
C TYR A 81 -2.59 -5.22 -12.55
N MET A 82 -1.48 -4.95 -13.24
CA MET A 82 -0.17 -5.40 -12.79
C MET A 82 0.76 -4.23 -12.54
N THR A 83 1.64 -4.43 -11.57
CA THR A 83 2.52 -3.38 -11.05
C THR A 83 3.80 -3.99 -10.48
N LEU A 84 4.68 -3.14 -9.93
CA LEU A 84 5.93 -3.51 -9.29
C LEU A 84 6.82 -4.39 -10.20
N GLU A 85 6.96 -3.99 -11.47
CA GLU A 85 7.95 -4.60 -12.37
C GLU A 85 9.33 -4.51 -11.73
N THR A 86 9.89 -5.66 -11.38
CA THR A 86 11.14 -5.76 -10.65
C THR A 86 12.01 -6.80 -11.32
N ALA A 87 13.28 -6.49 -11.59
CA ALA A 87 14.24 -7.48 -12.09
C ALA A 87 14.24 -8.73 -11.19
N ALA A 88 14.17 -9.93 -11.79
CA ALA A 88 14.05 -11.18 -11.04
C ALA A 88 15.20 -11.38 -10.04
N ALA A 89 16.41 -10.93 -10.38
CA ALA A 89 17.59 -10.97 -9.51
C ALA A 89 17.40 -10.24 -8.17
N ALA A 90 16.53 -9.22 -8.09
CA ALA A 90 16.22 -8.52 -6.84
C ALA A 90 15.41 -9.38 -5.84
N TYR A 91 14.89 -10.52 -6.30
CA TYR A 91 14.19 -11.52 -5.49
C TYR A 91 15.01 -12.79 -5.26
N SER A 92 16.27 -12.85 -5.71
CA SER A 92 17.18 -13.97 -5.40
C SER A 92 17.41 -14.11 -3.89
N CYS A 93 17.83 -15.30 -3.45
CA CYS A 93 18.18 -15.54 -2.05
C CYS A 93 19.27 -14.61 -1.51
N SER A 94 20.23 -14.23 -2.35
CA SER A 94 21.36 -13.38 -1.96
C SER A 94 21.02 -11.89 -1.97
N ALA A 95 19.86 -11.49 -2.50
CA ALA A 95 19.48 -10.09 -2.62
C ALA A 95 19.27 -9.42 -1.24
N ARG A 96 20.08 -8.40 -0.96
CA ARG A 96 19.96 -7.57 0.24
C ARG A 96 19.01 -6.41 -0.02
N SER A 97 17.74 -6.61 0.34
CA SER A 97 16.70 -5.62 0.10
C SER A 97 15.65 -5.67 1.25
N PRO A 98 14.81 -4.62 1.47
CA PRO A 98 13.86 -4.57 2.59
C PRO A 98 12.91 -5.77 2.62
N PRO A 99 12.45 -6.30 3.75
CA PRO A 99 11.70 -7.57 3.76
C PRO A 99 10.33 -7.53 3.05
N VAL A 100 9.87 -6.34 2.66
CA VAL A 100 8.49 -6.12 2.23
C VAL A 100 8.36 -5.32 0.94
N LEU A 101 7.18 -5.43 0.33
CA LEU A 101 6.74 -4.67 -0.84
C LEU A 101 5.46 -3.90 -0.49
N ARG A 102 5.39 -2.59 -0.79
CA ARG A 102 4.17 -1.80 -0.60
C ARG A 102 3.38 -1.76 -1.91
N VAL A 103 2.13 -2.19 -1.85
CA VAL A 103 1.17 -2.12 -2.96
C VAL A 103 0.31 -0.88 -2.81
N GLY A 104 0.16 -0.13 -3.90
CA GLY A 104 -0.61 1.10 -3.97
C GLY A 104 0.08 2.36 -3.45
N GLY A 105 1.41 2.34 -3.32
CA GLY A 105 2.18 3.43 -2.71
C GLY A 105 2.47 4.64 -3.60
N ASP A 106 2.25 4.57 -4.92
CA ASP A 106 2.58 5.63 -5.86
C ASP A 106 1.37 6.55 -6.10
N THR A 107 1.31 7.68 -5.39
CA THR A 107 0.22 8.64 -5.50
C THR A 107 0.20 9.40 -6.83
N ALA A 108 1.31 9.45 -7.57
CA ALA A 108 1.38 10.08 -8.89
C ALA A 108 0.64 9.24 -9.96
N CYS A 109 0.28 7.99 -9.68
CA CYS A 109 -0.55 7.18 -10.57
C CYS A 109 -1.97 7.73 -10.79
N ARG A 110 -2.40 8.75 -10.05
CA ARG A 110 -3.70 9.39 -10.25
C ARG A 110 -3.74 10.32 -11.47
N ASP A 111 -2.58 10.63 -12.04
CA ASP A 111 -2.46 11.50 -13.20
C ASP A 111 -3.00 10.81 -14.46
N GLN A 112 -4.00 11.42 -15.10
CA GLN A 112 -4.79 10.78 -16.17
C GLN A 112 -3.99 10.46 -17.44
N GLY A 113 -2.80 11.04 -17.62
CA GLY A 113 -1.97 10.88 -18.81
C GLY A 113 -1.02 9.68 -18.79
N ARG A 114 -0.86 8.97 -17.65
CA ARG A 114 0.16 7.91 -17.53
C ARG A 114 -0.20 6.68 -18.37
N GLN A 115 0.74 6.25 -19.20
CA GLN A 115 0.59 5.09 -20.08
C GLN A 115 1.40 3.87 -19.61
N ASP A 116 2.34 4.07 -18.70
CA ASP A 116 3.15 2.99 -18.13
C ASP A 116 2.48 2.29 -16.93
N PRO A 117 2.83 1.02 -16.66
CA PRO A 117 2.43 0.32 -15.44
C PRO A 117 2.81 1.10 -14.19
N CYS A 118 1.91 1.11 -13.20
CA CYS A 118 1.98 2.04 -12.06
C CYS A 118 1.52 1.37 -10.77
N ASN A 119 2.09 1.74 -9.62
CA ASN A 119 1.74 1.18 -8.30
C ASN A 119 0.71 2.05 -7.57
N GLY A 120 -0.41 2.32 -8.23
CA GLY A 120 -1.36 3.35 -7.80
C GLY A 120 -2.23 2.96 -6.61
N PRO A 121 -2.73 3.94 -5.83
CA PRO A 121 -3.48 3.70 -4.60
C PRO A 121 -4.76 2.91 -4.86
N LEU A 122 -5.03 1.88 -4.07
CA LEU A 122 -6.19 1.04 -4.29
C LEU A 122 -7.48 1.82 -4.03
N PRO A 123 -8.48 1.73 -4.93
CA PRO A 123 -9.60 2.67 -4.94
C PRO A 123 -10.70 2.34 -3.91
N SER A 124 -10.70 1.14 -3.34
CA SER A 124 -11.72 0.72 -2.39
C SER A 124 -11.17 -0.26 -1.35
N PRO A 125 -11.94 -0.63 -0.32
CA PRO A 125 -11.51 -1.63 0.66
C PRO A 125 -11.24 -3.05 0.13
N GLY A 126 -11.52 -3.31 -1.15
CA GLY A 126 -11.41 -4.66 -1.74
C GLY A 126 -12.66 -5.52 -1.48
N PRO A 127 -12.50 -6.84 -1.24
CA PRO A 127 -11.25 -7.57 -1.05
C PRO A 127 -10.41 -7.73 -2.34
N TYR A 128 -9.09 -7.70 -2.19
CA TYR A 128 -8.11 -7.92 -3.26
C TYR A 128 -7.42 -9.27 -3.11
N ARG A 129 -6.98 -9.86 -4.21
CA ARG A 129 -6.05 -10.99 -4.22
C ARG A 129 -4.86 -10.61 -5.10
N VAL A 130 -3.70 -11.17 -4.77
CA VAL A 130 -2.47 -10.94 -5.53
C VAL A 130 -1.77 -12.23 -5.91
N LYS A 131 -1.02 -12.20 -7.00
CA LYS A 131 -0.04 -13.23 -7.35
C LYS A 131 1.17 -12.61 -8.01
N PHE A 132 2.32 -13.27 -7.92
CA PHE A 132 3.50 -12.87 -8.69
C PHE A 132 3.56 -13.64 -10.00
N LEU A 133 4.03 -12.96 -11.04
CA LEU A 133 4.23 -13.50 -12.38
C LEU A 133 5.65 -13.18 -12.84
N LEU A 134 6.43 -14.21 -13.14
CA LEU A 134 7.72 -14.09 -13.80
C LEU A 134 7.49 -13.99 -15.31
N MET A 135 7.92 -12.87 -15.91
CA MET A 135 7.83 -12.62 -17.33
C MET A 135 9.23 -12.47 -17.93
N GLY A 136 9.48 -13.21 -19.01
CA GLY A 136 10.63 -13.00 -19.87
C GLY A 136 10.23 -12.37 -21.20
N CYS A 137 11.18 -12.21 -22.12
CA CYS A 137 10.92 -11.60 -23.43
C CYS A 137 9.89 -12.36 -24.29
N ARG A 138 9.72 -13.67 -24.04
CA ARG A 138 8.75 -14.54 -24.75
C ARG A 138 7.43 -14.74 -23.99
N GLY A 139 7.20 -13.96 -22.93
CA GLY A 139 5.98 -14.00 -22.12
C GLY A 139 6.16 -14.66 -20.76
N PRO A 140 5.06 -15.12 -20.13
CA PRO A 140 5.08 -15.63 -18.77
C PRO A 140 5.81 -16.98 -18.66
N LYS A 141 6.76 -17.07 -17.74
CA LYS A 141 7.57 -18.28 -17.48
C LYS A 141 7.11 -19.05 -16.25
N ALA A 142 6.72 -18.34 -15.19
CA ALA A 142 6.26 -18.94 -13.95
C ALA A 142 5.28 -18.02 -13.21
N GLU A 143 4.39 -18.59 -12.41
CA GLU A 143 3.42 -17.86 -11.58
C GLU A 143 3.25 -18.49 -10.21
N THR A 144 2.94 -17.68 -9.20
CA THR A 144 2.60 -18.15 -7.86
C THR A 144 1.11 -18.46 -7.75
N ARG A 145 0.70 -19.08 -6.64
CA ARG A 145 -0.72 -19.12 -6.26
C ARG A 145 -1.22 -17.70 -5.96
N TRP A 146 -2.55 -17.54 -6.01
CA TRP A 146 -3.21 -16.33 -5.51
C TRP A 146 -3.15 -16.30 -3.98
N SER A 147 -2.92 -15.12 -3.41
CA SER A 147 -3.01 -14.87 -1.97
C SER A 147 -4.41 -15.17 -1.42
N GLU A 148 -4.54 -15.27 -0.11
CA GLU A 148 -5.84 -15.08 0.54
C GLU A 148 -6.40 -13.66 0.27
N PRO A 149 -7.73 -13.45 0.39
CA PRO A 149 -8.33 -12.12 0.26
C PRO A 149 -7.74 -11.11 1.26
N ILE A 150 -7.31 -9.96 0.75
CA ILE A 150 -6.76 -8.84 1.51
C ILE A 150 -7.81 -7.73 1.57
N LEU A 151 -8.27 -7.41 2.77
CA LEU A 151 -9.22 -6.33 3.04
C LEU A 151 -8.45 -5.09 3.51
N LEU A 152 -8.70 -3.95 2.88
CA LEU A 152 -8.12 -2.68 3.30
C LEU A 152 -8.98 -2.04 4.38
N ARG A 153 -8.42 -1.05 5.09
CA ARG A 153 -9.17 -0.26 6.05
C ARG A 153 -10.20 0.60 5.31
N ARG A 154 -11.34 0.88 5.94
CA ARG A 154 -12.26 1.91 5.43
C ARG A 154 -11.71 3.28 5.82
N ALA A 155 -11.57 4.17 4.85
CA ALA A 155 -11.37 5.58 5.16
C ALA A 155 -12.66 6.13 5.77
N ILE A 156 -12.52 6.97 6.80
CA ILE A 156 -13.63 7.78 7.29
C ILE A 156 -13.78 8.94 6.30
N SER A 157 -15.01 9.20 5.86
CA SER A 157 -15.29 10.32 4.98
C SER A 157 -14.91 11.63 5.68
N PRO A 158 -14.16 12.54 5.05
CA PRO A 158 -13.80 13.81 5.68
C PRO A 158 -15.03 14.61 6.15
N GLY A 159 -16.15 14.52 5.42
CA GLY A 159 -17.42 15.17 5.80
C GLY A 159 -18.13 14.54 7.01
N THR A 160 -17.69 13.38 7.50
CA THR A 160 -18.17 12.78 8.75
C THR A 160 -17.20 13.00 9.91
N ILE A 161 -16.06 13.64 9.67
CA ILE A 161 -15.17 14.07 10.73
C ILE A 161 -15.76 15.36 11.28
N ASP A 162 -16.22 15.30 12.53
CA ASP A 162 -16.55 16.51 13.27
C ASP A 162 -15.26 17.32 13.46
N SER A 163 -15.07 18.32 12.60
CA SER A 163 -13.95 19.24 12.65
C SER A 163 -14.23 20.40 13.61
N ALA A 164 -15.39 20.42 14.26
CA ALA A 164 -15.65 21.41 15.30
C ALA A 164 -14.52 21.28 16.33
N PRO A 165 -13.81 22.38 16.64
CA PRO A 165 -12.84 22.35 17.71
C PRO A 165 -13.58 21.85 18.93
N THR A 166 -13.16 20.68 19.45
CA THR A 166 -13.64 20.21 20.73
C THR A 166 -13.45 21.40 21.66
N ARG A 167 -14.51 21.85 22.31
CA ARG A 167 -14.56 23.03 23.20
C ARG A 167 -13.69 22.79 24.46
N ARG A 168 -12.41 22.49 24.28
CA ARG A 168 -11.36 22.48 25.27
C ARG A 168 -10.61 23.79 25.09
N GLY A 169 -11.08 24.85 25.75
CA GLY A 169 -10.39 26.12 25.68
C GLY A 169 -11.06 27.26 26.43
N SER A 170 -12.40 27.29 26.51
CA SER A 170 -13.07 28.39 27.24
C SER A 170 -12.75 28.34 28.74
N ASP A 171 -12.89 27.18 29.38
CA ASP A 171 -12.67 27.05 30.83
C ASP A 171 -11.20 27.23 31.21
N VAL A 172 -10.28 26.65 30.43
CA VAL A 172 -8.85 26.75 30.70
C VAL A 172 -8.37 28.20 30.55
N VAL A 173 -8.87 28.92 29.54
CA VAL A 173 -8.52 30.34 29.34
C VAL A 173 -9.10 31.21 30.46
N VAL A 174 -10.34 30.95 30.91
CA VAL A 174 -10.97 31.68 32.02
C VAL A 174 -10.26 31.41 33.34
N ILE A 175 -9.91 30.15 33.63
CA ILE A 175 -9.15 29.80 34.85
C ILE A 175 -7.76 30.44 34.82
N ALA A 176 -7.06 30.39 33.68
CA ALA A 176 -5.73 31.00 33.55
C ALA A 176 -5.78 32.52 33.74
N SER A 177 -6.80 33.20 33.21
CA SER A 177 -6.93 34.66 33.37
C SER A 177 -7.26 35.07 34.80
N ILE A 178 -8.13 34.32 35.49
CA ILE A 178 -8.44 34.54 36.91
C ILE A 178 -7.19 34.36 37.77
N LEU A 179 -6.46 33.25 37.59
CA LEU A 179 -5.24 32.97 38.34
C LEU A 179 -4.15 34.01 38.10
N ALA A 180 -3.96 34.45 36.84
CA ALA A 180 -3.01 35.50 36.51
C ALA A 180 -3.37 36.84 37.18
N SER A 181 -4.67 37.19 37.20
CA SER A 181 -5.16 38.45 37.79
C SER A 181 -5.00 38.44 39.31
N LEU A 182 -5.39 37.34 39.97
CA LEU A 182 -5.22 37.18 41.42
C LEU A 182 -3.74 37.17 41.81
N GLY A 183 -2.89 36.51 41.02
CA GLY A 183 -1.44 36.50 41.25
C GLY A 183 -0.82 37.89 41.16
N ALA A 184 -1.24 38.70 40.18
CA ALA A 184 -0.75 40.08 40.04
C ALA A 184 -1.18 40.97 41.21
N VAL A 185 -2.45 40.88 41.65
CA VAL A 185 -2.96 41.63 42.81
C VAL A 185 -2.26 41.22 44.11
N LEU A 186 -2.02 39.92 44.30
CA LEU A 186 -1.30 39.45 45.47
C LEU A 186 0.16 39.96 45.48
N ALA A 187 0.83 39.92 44.32
CA ALA A 187 2.20 40.41 44.20
C ALA A 187 2.29 41.91 44.51
N THR A 188 1.38 42.74 43.97
CA THR A 188 1.39 44.19 44.25
C THR A 188 1.10 44.49 45.72
N ALA A 189 0.19 43.76 46.36
CA ALA A 189 -0.10 43.91 47.78
C ALA A 189 1.10 43.54 48.67
N VAL A 190 1.79 42.45 48.36
CA VAL A 190 3.00 42.03 49.11
C VAL A 190 4.13 43.04 48.94
N LEU A 191 4.39 43.50 47.70
CA LEU A 191 5.40 44.55 47.46
C LEU A 191 5.06 45.86 48.17
N GLY A 192 3.78 46.25 48.21
CA GLY A 192 3.33 47.45 48.92
C GLY A 192 3.39 47.34 50.45
N ALA A 193 3.27 46.13 51.01
CA ALA A 193 3.37 45.89 52.44
C ALA A 193 4.81 45.71 52.95
N LEU A 194 5.76 45.44 52.05
CA LEU A 194 7.19 45.30 52.35
C LEU A 194 8.00 46.58 52.07
N GLY A 195 7.35 47.63 51.54
CA GLY A 195 7.93 48.95 51.26
C GLY A 195 7.63 50.00 52.32
#